data_AF-A0A6G6Y996-F1
#
_entry.id   AF-A0A6G6Y996-F1
#
_cell.length_a   1.000
_cell.length_b   1.000
_cell.length_c   1.000
_cell.angle_alpha   90.00
_cell.angle_beta   90.00
_cell.angle_gamma   90.00
#
_symmetry.space_group_name_H-M   'P 1'
#
loop_
_entity.id
_entity.type
_entity.pdbx_description
1 polymer ?
#
loop_
_entity_poly.entity_id
_entity_poly.type
_entity_poly.pdbx_seq_one_letter_code
_entity_poly.pdbx_strand_id
1 'polypeptide(L)'
;MNLGRRIRRHYKVGEGYWFAPKMFGWGATPVTWQGWLATLIFAGLLFGVVYATPGTYIKLVAATPIVLAFLLLLARKTEGGLHWQWGPRDR
;
A
#
# COMPACT_ATOMS: atom_id res chain seq x y z
N MET A 1 16.29 21.58 -12.24
CA MET A 1 15.38 20.45 -12.55
C MET A 1 14.01 20.72 -11.91
N ASN A 2 12.90 20.76 -12.66
CA ASN A 2 11.57 21.13 -12.12
C ASN A 2 11.03 20.08 -11.12
N LEU A 3 10.56 20.53 -9.95
CA LEU A 3 10.02 19.69 -8.87
C LEU A 3 8.90 18.74 -9.36
N GLY A 4 8.02 19.22 -10.23
CA GLY A 4 6.95 18.38 -10.80
C GLY A 4 7.44 17.17 -11.60
N ARG A 5 8.61 17.27 -12.25
CA ARG A 5 9.20 16.12 -12.96
C ARG A 5 9.80 15.09 -12.01
N ARG A 6 10.29 15.51 -10.84
CA ARG A 6 10.79 14.62 -9.79
C ARG A 6 9.65 13.80 -9.20
N ILE A 7 8.52 14.47 -8.92
CA ILE A 7 7.32 13.84 -8.39
C ILE A 7 6.77 12.76 -9.34
N ARG A 8 6.61 13.10 -10.63
CA ARG A 8 6.09 12.14 -11.61
C ARG A 8 6.99 10.93 -11.80
N ARG A 9 8.31 11.11 -11.74
CA ARG A 9 9.27 9.99 -11.84
C ARG A 9 9.21 9.08 -10.62
N HIS A 10 9.08 9.64 -9.43
CA HIS A 10 8.99 8.88 -8.19
C HIS A 10 7.83 7.89 -8.15
N TYR A 11 6.68 8.24 -8.75
CA TYR A 11 5.49 7.39 -8.80
C TYR A 11 5.45 6.47 -10.03
N LYS A 12 6.48 6.46 -10.88
CA LYS A 12 6.65 5.41 -11.88
C LYS A 12 7.39 4.25 -11.25
N VAL A 13 6.84 3.05 -11.39
CA VAL A 13 7.43 1.80 -10.89
C VAL A 13 7.78 0.89 -12.06
N GLY A 14 8.79 0.05 -11.88
CA GLY A 14 9.16 -0.99 -12.85
C GLY A 14 8.06 -2.03 -13.07
N GLU A 15 8.23 -2.83 -14.13
CA GLU A 15 7.28 -3.90 -14.46
C GLU A 15 7.10 -4.88 -13.28
N GLY A 16 5.86 -5.31 -13.07
CA GLY A 16 5.51 -6.26 -12.00
C GLY A 16 5.29 -5.66 -10.61
N TYR A 17 5.64 -4.39 -10.39
CA TYR A 17 5.33 -3.63 -9.18
C TYR A 17 4.00 -2.88 -9.31
N TRP A 18 3.28 -2.78 -8.19
CA TRP A 18 1.95 -2.16 -8.17
C TRP A 18 1.91 -0.89 -7.33
N PHE A 19 2.85 -0.76 -6.40
CA PHE A 19 2.94 0.34 -5.46
C PHE A 19 4.30 1.02 -5.54
N ALA A 20 4.28 2.35 -5.46
CA ALA A 20 5.48 3.15 -5.24
C ALA A 20 5.64 3.45 -3.75
N PRO A 21 6.86 3.51 -3.20
CA PRO A 21 7.04 3.94 -1.82
C PRO A 21 6.66 5.42 -1.66
N LYS A 22 6.10 5.79 -0.49
CA LYS A 22 5.81 7.21 -0.20
C LYS A 22 7.10 8.02 -0.18
N MET A 23 7.03 9.26 -0.71
CA MET A 23 8.18 10.19 -0.71
C MET A 23 8.65 10.56 0.70
N PHE A 24 7.72 10.59 1.65
CA PHE A 24 8.01 10.90 3.05
C PHE A 24 7.38 9.83 3.93
N GLY A 25 8.19 9.28 4.81
CA GLY A 25 7.77 8.35 5.84
C GLY A 25 7.74 6.88 5.45
N TRP A 26 6.97 6.09 6.21
CA TRP A 26 6.68 4.69 5.90
C TRP A 26 5.40 4.58 5.08
N GLY A 27 5.45 3.78 4.02
CA GLY A 27 4.26 3.33 3.33
C GLY A 27 4.43 3.17 1.84
N ALA A 28 3.33 2.73 1.23
CA ALA A 28 3.23 2.44 -0.18
C ALA A 28 1.99 3.12 -0.75
N THR A 29 2.10 3.62 -1.98
CA THR A 29 1.04 4.30 -2.70
C THR A 29 0.70 3.48 -3.95
N PRO A 30 -0.56 3.11 -4.18
CA PRO A 30 -0.95 2.42 -5.40
C PRO A 30 -0.75 3.36 -6.60
N VAL A 31 0.05 2.92 -7.57
CA VAL A 31 0.35 3.70 -8.79
C VAL A 31 -0.12 2.98 -10.07
N THR A 32 -0.69 1.79 -9.89
CA THR A 32 -1.24 0.93 -10.96
C THR A 32 -2.68 0.59 -10.65
N TRP A 33 -3.44 0.15 -11.67
CA TRP A 33 -4.81 -0.30 -11.46
C TRP A 33 -4.88 -1.56 -10.57
N GLN A 34 -3.89 -2.45 -10.64
CA GLN A 34 -3.79 -3.63 -9.76
C GLN A 34 -3.60 -3.20 -8.30
N GLY A 35 -2.74 -2.21 -8.07
CA GLY A 35 -2.52 -1.65 -6.73
C GLY A 35 -3.79 -1.03 -6.15
N TRP A 36 -4.53 -0.27 -6.97
CA TRP A 36 -5.83 0.29 -6.57
C TRP A 36 -6.87 -0.78 -6.30
N LEU A 37 -7.00 -1.79 -7.18
CA LEU A 37 -7.92 -2.91 -6.98
C LEU A 37 -7.62 -3.67 -5.69
N ALA A 38 -6.35 -4.01 -5.44
CA ALA A 38 -5.93 -4.68 -4.20
C ALA A 38 -6.23 -3.83 -2.96
N THR A 39 -6.03 -2.51 -3.04
CA THR A 39 -6.34 -1.57 -1.95
C THR A 39 -7.83 -1.51 -1.67
N LEU A 40 -8.68 -1.47 -2.71
CA LEU A 40 -10.14 -1.45 -2.57
C LEU A 40 -10.67 -2.78 -2.01
N ILE A 41 -10.13 -3.92 -2.45
CA ILE A 41 -10.47 -5.24 -1.90
C ILE A 41 -10.12 -5.29 -0.41
N PHE A 42 -8.90 -4.86 -0.05
CA PHE A 42 -8.47 -4.80 1.34
C PHE A 42 -9.39 -3.94 2.20
N ALA A 43 -9.71 -2.72 1.73
CA ALA A 43 -10.64 -1.83 2.42
C ALA A 43 -12.03 -2.47 2.57
N GLY A 44 -12.57 -3.05 1.50
CA GLY A 44 -13.86 -3.73 1.50
C GLY A 44 -13.93 -4.89 2.48
N LEU A 45 -12.86 -5.71 2.56
CA LEU A 45 -12.76 -6.80 3.54
C LEU A 45 -12.76 -6.29 4.98
N LEU A 46 -12.01 -5.23 5.28
CA LEU A 46 -12.01 -4.64 6.62
C LEU A 46 -13.36 -4.03 6.98
N PHE A 47 -14.01 -3.32 6.05
CA PHE A 47 -15.38 -2.85 6.26
C PHE A 47 -16.33 -4.02 6.51
N GLY A 48 -16.23 -5.09 5.73
CA GLY A 48 -16.99 -6.32 5.93
C GLY A 48 -16.85 -6.88 7.36
N VAL A 49 -15.62 -6.98 7.88
CA VAL A 49 -15.37 -7.43 9.26
C VAL A 49 -16.04 -6.51 10.28
N VAL A 50 -15.92 -5.18 10.10
CA VAL A 50 -16.46 -4.19 11.03
C VAL A 50 -17.99 -4.27 11.12
N TYR A 51 -18.68 -4.47 9.99
CA TYR A 51 -20.14 -4.50 9.93
C TYR A 51 -20.75 -5.88 10.19
N ALA A 52 -20.09 -6.97 9.79
CA ALA A 52 -20.65 -8.32 9.87
C ALA A 52 -20.37 -9.05 11.19
N THR A 53 -19.36 -8.63 11.95
CA THR A 53 -18.91 -9.35 13.15
C THR A 53 -19.25 -8.58 14.43
N PRO A 54 -19.97 -9.19 15.40
CA PRO A 54 -20.17 -8.58 16.71
C PRO A 54 -18.95 -8.78 17.63
N GLY A 55 -18.70 -7.81 18.51
CA GLY A 55 -17.66 -7.90 19.53
C GLY A 55 -16.24 -7.55 19.06
N THR A 56 -15.52 -6.79 19.88
CA THR A 56 -14.18 -6.26 19.54
C THR A 56 -13.14 -7.36 19.34
N TYR A 57 -13.14 -8.39 20.19
CA TYR A 57 -12.15 -9.46 20.10
C TYR A 57 -12.25 -10.25 18.79
N ILE A 58 -13.46 -10.63 18.38
CA ILE A 58 -13.68 -11.38 17.15
C ILE A 58 -13.31 -10.54 15.92
N LYS A 59 -13.63 -9.24 15.93
CA LYS A 59 -13.19 -8.29 14.89
C LYS A 59 -11.67 -8.25 14.74
N LEU A 60 -10.95 -8.18 15.86
CA LEU A 60 -9.48 -8.16 15.82
C LEU A 60 -8.93 -9.46 15.22
N VAL A 61 -9.39 -10.62 15.72
CA VAL A 61 -8.95 -11.94 15.23
C VAL A 61 -9.24 -12.11 13.74
N ALA A 62 -10.42 -11.66 13.26
CA ALA A 62 -10.79 -11.73 11.85
C ALA A 62 -10.01 -10.74 10.96
N ALA A 63 -9.73 -9.52 11.46
CA ALA A 63 -9.00 -8.51 10.72
C ALA A 63 -7.50 -8.82 10.61
N THR A 64 -6.90 -9.47 11.62
CA THR A 64 -5.46 -9.78 11.65
C THR A 64 -4.95 -10.48 10.38
N PRO A 65 -5.50 -11.63 9.92
CA PRO A 65 -5.00 -12.29 8.72
C PRO A 65 -5.16 -11.43 7.46
N ILE A 66 -6.21 -10.62 7.37
CA ILE A 66 -6.45 -9.70 6.24
C ILE A 66 -5.35 -8.64 6.19
N VAL A 67 -5.04 -8.02 7.33
CA VAL A 67 -3.97 -7.02 7.46
C VAL A 67 -2.62 -7.64 7.15
N LEU A 68 -2.30 -8.82 7.69
CA LEU A 68 -1.04 -9.50 7.42
C LEU A 68 -0.88 -9.85 5.95
N ALA A 69 -1.92 -10.39 5.30
CA ALA A 69 -1.90 -10.69 3.87
C ALA A 69 -1.66 -9.42 3.03
N PHE A 70 -2.31 -8.31 3.39
CA PHE A 70 -2.10 -7.03 2.71
C PHE A 70 -0.70 -6.48 2.93
N LEU A 71 -0.15 -6.55 4.15
CA LEU A 71 1.23 -6.13 4.43
C LEU A 71 2.26 -6.95 3.65
N LEU A 72 2.06 -8.27 3.53
CA LEU A 72 2.90 -9.13 2.69
C LEU A 72 2.81 -8.77 1.21
N LEU A 73 1.61 -8.45 0.74
CA LEU A 73 1.38 -7.99 -0.62
C LEU A 73 2.11 -6.65 -0.87
N LEU A 74 2.01 -5.69 0.06
CA LEU A 74 2.76 -4.44 0.00
C LEU A 74 4.27 -4.68 -0.02
N ALA A 75 4.79 -5.55 0.86
CA ALA A 75 6.22 -5.85 0.90
C ALA A 75 6.76 -6.44 -0.41
N ARG A 76 5.95 -7.26 -1.11
CA ARG A 76 6.33 -7.89 -2.38
C ARG A 76 6.09 -7.03 -3.61
N LYS A 77 5.08 -6.15 -3.57
CA LYS A 77 4.62 -5.37 -4.73
C LYS A 77 4.96 -3.89 -4.67
N THR A 78 5.62 -3.44 -3.60
CA THR A 78 6.22 -2.10 -3.52
C THR A 78 7.63 -2.13 -4.07
N GLU A 79 7.91 -1.25 -5.03
CA GLU A 79 9.23 -1.17 -5.64
C GLU A 79 10.29 -0.70 -4.63
N GLY A 80 11.33 -1.51 -4.41
CA GLY A 80 12.36 -1.25 -3.40
C GLY A 80 11.91 -1.54 -1.95
N GLY A 81 10.75 -2.18 -1.79
CA GLY A 81 10.22 -2.61 -0.50
C GLY A 81 9.66 -1.48 0.36
N LEU A 82 9.20 -1.86 1.57
CA LEU A 82 8.75 -0.91 2.58
C LEU A 82 9.99 -0.40 3.33
N HIS A 83 10.26 0.89 3.24
CA HIS A 83 11.31 1.55 4.01
C HIS A 83 10.94 3.02 4.25
N TRP A 84 11.61 3.64 5.23
CA TRP A 84 11.45 5.06 5.52
C TRP A 84 12.12 5.94 4.46
N GLN A 85 11.42 6.99 3.99
CA GLN A 85 11.96 7.98 3.06
C GLN A 85 11.91 9.42 3.63
N TRP A 86 12.92 10.22 3.27
CA TRP A 86 13.05 11.64 3.63
C TRP A 86 12.88 12.60 2.44
N GLY A 87 12.36 12.12 1.30
CA GLY A 87 12.08 12.93 0.13
C GLY A 87 12.15 12.17 -1.19
N PRO A 88 11.80 12.83 -2.31
CA PRO A 88 11.88 12.24 -3.64
C PRO A 88 13.32 11.84 -3.94
N ARG A 89 13.56 10.56 -4.20
CA ARG A 89 14.89 10.08 -4.60
C ARG A 89 15.04 10.30 -6.10
N ASP A 90 16.14 10.92 -6.51
CA ASP A 90 16.47 11.05 -7.91
C ASP A 90 16.95 9.67 -8.38
N ARG A 91 16.02 8.89 -8.95
CA ARG A 91 16.32 7.64 -9.67
C ARG A 91 16.35 7.92 -11.16
#